data_AF-A0A922S449-F1
#
_entry.id   AF-A0A922S449-F1
#
_cell.length_a   1.000
_cell.length_b   1.000
_cell.length_c   1.000
_cell.angle_alpha   90.00
_cell.angle_beta   90.00
_cell.angle_gamma   90.00
#
_symmetry.space_group_name_H-M   'P 1'
#
loop_
_entity.id
_entity.type
_entity.pdbx_description
1 polymer ?
#
loop_
_entity_poly.entity_id
_entity_poly.type
_entity_poly.pdbx_seq_one_letter_code
_entity_poly.pdbx_strand_id
1 'polypeptide(L)'
;MVALWFVSLLLVCLVHSEPYRDCEETVKDGHISVHGVIAHVPVPFPLDNSELCNFVSPVCPLIPSIENYTHTYSLYVSTSYPSISLTIRWELQDSSNEDIVCVEFPVQLI
;
A
#
# COMPACT_ATOMS: atom_id res chain seq x y z
N MET A 1 -22.05 -14.03 -32.55
CA MET A 1 -21.01 -12.98 -32.48
C MET A 1 -21.23 -11.93 -31.38
N VAL A 2 -22.29 -12.03 -30.54
CA VAL A 2 -22.55 -11.12 -29.39
C VAL A 2 -21.97 -11.66 -28.07
N ALA A 3 -21.85 -12.99 -27.93
CA ALA A 3 -21.42 -13.63 -26.68
C ALA A 3 -19.97 -13.29 -26.24
N LEU A 4 -19.06 -13.07 -27.19
CA LEU A 4 -17.65 -12.79 -26.87
C LEU A 4 -17.46 -11.39 -26.24
N TRP A 5 -18.29 -10.42 -26.61
CA TRP A 5 -18.26 -9.07 -26.03
C TRP A 5 -18.74 -9.08 -24.58
N PHE A 6 -19.75 -9.89 -24.25
CA PHE A 6 -20.26 -10.05 -22.88
C PHE A 6 -19.26 -10.75 -21.97
N VAL A 7 -18.55 -11.79 -22.47
CA VAL A 7 -17.51 -12.49 -21.70
C VAL A 7 -16.32 -11.56 -21.41
N SER A 8 -15.95 -10.72 -22.37
CA SER A 8 -14.88 -9.73 -22.18
C SER A 8 -15.25 -8.65 -21.15
N LEU A 9 -16.51 -8.21 -21.10
CA LEU A 9 -16.97 -7.25 -20.09
C LEU A 9 -17.01 -7.85 -18.67
N LEU A 10 -17.47 -9.10 -18.54
CA LEU A 10 -17.52 -9.82 -17.25
C LEU A 10 -16.13 -10.01 -16.63
N LEU A 11 -15.12 -10.33 -17.44
CA LEU A 11 -13.73 -10.46 -16.98
C LEU A 11 -13.15 -9.13 -16.48
N VAL A 12 -13.47 -8.01 -17.14
CA VAL A 12 -12.99 -6.68 -16.71
C VAL A 12 -13.64 -6.25 -15.39
N CYS A 13 -14.92 -6.56 -15.16
CA CYS A 13 -15.59 -6.26 -13.89
C CYS A 13 -15.00 -7.03 -12.70
N LEU A 14 -14.58 -8.29 -12.90
CA LEU A 14 -14.00 -9.12 -11.83
C LEU A 14 -12.59 -8.69 -11.43
N VAL A 15 -11.82 -8.09 -12.35
CA VAL A 15 -10.49 -7.54 -12.06
C VAL A 15 -10.56 -6.22 -11.29
N HIS A 16 -11.71 -5.52 -11.30
CA HIS A 16 -11.87 -4.21 -10.67
C HIS A 16 -12.66 -4.23 -9.36
N SER A 17 -13.07 -5.41 -8.89
CA SER A 17 -13.69 -5.56 -7.58
C SER A 17 -12.68 -6.14 -6.60
N GLU A 18 -11.61 -5.38 -6.31
CA GLU A 18 -11.04 -5.47 -4.97
C GLU A 18 -12.19 -5.15 -4.01
N PRO A 19 -12.53 -6.05 -3.05
CA PRO A 19 -13.57 -5.74 -2.10
C PRO A 19 -13.15 -4.46 -1.39
N TYR A 20 -13.95 -3.40 -1.54
CA TYR A 20 -13.82 -2.20 -0.72
C TYR A 20 -13.98 -2.67 0.73
N ARG A 21 -12.85 -2.89 1.38
CA ARG A 21 -12.77 -3.32 2.77
C ARG A 21 -13.27 -2.14 3.58
N ASP A 22 -14.34 -2.36 4.31
CA ASP A 22 -14.92 -1.35 5.17
C ASP A 22 -13.88 -0.98 6.22
N CYS A 23 -13.36 0.25 6.17
CA CYS A 23 -12.33 0.73 7.08
C CYS A 23 -12.86 0.93 8.51
N GLU A 24 -14.01 0.36 8.88
CA GLU A 24 -14.68 0.60 10.17
C GLU A 24 -14.19 -0.32 11.30
N GLU A 25 -13.22 -1.21 11.04
CA GLU A 25 -12.58 -2.00 12.09
C GLU A 25 -11.42 -1.28 12.78
N THR A 26 -11.33 -1.44 14.10
CA THR A 26 -10.24 -0.87 14.90
C THR A 26 -8.95 -1.66 14.71
N VAL A 27 -7.91 -1.00 14.21
CA VAL A 27 -6.59 -1.61 13.96
C VAL A 27 -5.74 -1.49 15.23
N LYS A 28 -5.52 -2.61 15.92
CA LYS A 28 -4.73 -2.63 17.16
C LYS A 28 -3.22 -2.70 16.90
N ASP A 29 -2.86 -3.44 15.87
CA ASP A 29 -1.52 -3.68 15.38
C ASP A 29 -1.54 -3.81 13.85
N GLY A 30 -0.36 -3.75 13.25
CA GLY A 30 -0.23 -3.80 11.80
C GLY A 30 1.22 -3.65 11.39
N HIS A 31 1.46 -3.74 10.08
CA HIS A 31 2.78 -3.60 9.50
C HIS A 31 2.78 -2.70 8.27
N ILE A 32 3.97 -2.28 7.88
CA ILE A 32 4.24 -1.41 6.75
C ILE A 32 4.91 -2.26 5.67
N SER A 33 4.35 -2.24 4.47
CA SER A 33 4.91 -2.87 3.29
C SER A 33 5.24 -1.79 2.25
N VAL A 34 6.40 -1.93 1.59
CA VAL A 34 6.89 -0.97 0.61
C VAL A 34 7.34 -1.71 -0.62
N HIS A 35 6.81 -1.32 -1.77
CA HIS A 35 7.18 -1.87 -3.07
C HIS A 35 7.62 -0.76 -4.03
N GLY A 36 8.72 -1.00 -4.73
CA GLY A 36 9.08 -0.23 -5.92
C GLY A 36 8.48 -0.88 -7.16
N VAL A 37 7.51 -0.22 -7.80
CA VAL A 37 6.88 -0.68 -9.03
C VAL A 37 7.70 -0.22 -10.22
N ILE A 38 8.37 -1.17 -10.88
CA ILE A 38 9.24 -0.94 -12.04
C ILE A 38 8.66 -1.73 -13.21
N ALA A 39 8.34 -1.04 -14.31
CA ALA A 39 7.72 -1.66 -15.48
C ALA A 39 6.49 -2.53 -15.14
N HIS A 40 5.63 -2.04 -14.23
CA HIS A 40 4.44 -2.72 -13.68
C HIS A 40 4.71 -3.94 -12.79
N VAL A 41 5.98 -4.23 -12.45
CA VAL A 41 6.33 -5.31 -11.52
C VAL A 41 6.59 -4.69 -10.14
N PRO A 42 5.81 -5.03 -9.10
CA PRO A 42 6.10 -4.61 -7.73
C PRO A 42 7.30 -5.39 -7.18
N VAL A 43 8.35 -4.68 -6.79
CA VAL A 43 9.55 -5.25 -6.17
C VAL A 43 9.59 -4.85 -4.70
N PRO A 44 9.64 -5.79 -3.74
CA PRO A 44 9.61 -5.46 -2.32
C PRO A 44 10.89 -4.74 -1.88
N PHE A 45 10.73 -3.71 -1.05
CA PHE A 45 11.81 -3.01 -0.38
C PHE A 45 11.85 -3.41 1.10
N PRO A 46 12.95 -4.02 1.59
CA PRO A 46 13.03 -4.46 2.98
C PRO A 46 13.13 -3.25 3.92
N LEU A 47 12.30 -3.25 4.97
CA LEU A 47 12.37 -2.28 6.07
C LEU A 47 13.06 -2.91 7.28
N ASP A 48 13.89 -2.14 7.99
CA ASP A 48 14.51 -2.59 9.24
C ASP A 48 13.48 -2.79 10.36
N ASN A 49 12.43 -1.96 10.37
CA ASN A 49 11.31 -2.06 11.29
C ASN A 49 10.02 -1.75 10.52
N SER A 50 9.15 -2.73 10.36
CA SER A 50 7.88 -2.61 9.65
C SER A 50 6.69 -2.46 10.58
N GLU A 51 6.84 -2.35 11.90
CA GLU A 51 5.72 -2.28 12.85
C GLU A 51 4.96 -0.95 12.73
N LEU A 52 3.73 -0.99 12.21
CA LEU A 52 2.93 0.20 11.88
C LEU A 52 2.80 1.17 13.06
N CYS A 53 2.51 0.65 14.24
CA CYS A 53 2.20 1.44 15.43
C CYS A 53 3.39 2.23 15.99
N ASN A 54 4.63 1.93 15.55
CA ASN A 54 5.81 2.71 15.90
C ASN A 54 5.93 4.01 15.09
N PHE A 55 5.20 4.13 13.99
CA PHE A 55 5.34 5.20 13.01
C PHE A 55 4.04 5.98 12.79
N VAL A 56 3.07 5.86 13.70
CA VAL A 56 1.79 6.57 13.63
C VAL A 56 1.57 7.38 14.90
N SER A 57 1.04 8.60 14.73
CA SER A 57 0.64 9.49 15.81
C SER A 57 -0.77 10.03 15.56
N PRO A 58 -1.73 9.86 16.50
CA PRO A 58 -1.60 9.17 17.79
C PRO A 58 -1.26 7.68 17.67
N VAL A 59 -0.64 7.11 18.71
CA VAL A 59 -0.25 5.68 18.72
C VAL A 59 -1.50 4.81 18.69
N CYS A 60 -1.40 3.64 18.07
CA CYS A 60 -2.45 2.62 18.01
C CYS A 60 -3.19 2.41 19.35
N PRO A 61 -4.48 2.02 19.32
CA PRO A 61 -5.23 1.56 18.16
C PRO A 61 -5.68 2.67 17.20
N LEU A 62 -5.71 2.37 15.89
CA LEU A 62 -6.32 3.24 14.90
C LEU A 62 -7.82 3.02 14.93
N ILE A 63 -8.56 4.03 15.39
CA ILE A 63 -10.01 3.96 15.50
C ILE A 63 -10.61 4.82 14.38
N PRO A 64 -11.31 4.20 13.43
CA PRO A 64 -11.91 4.90 12.30
C PRO A 64 -12.85 6.00 12.77
N SER A 65 -12.93 7.11 12.03
CA SER A 65 -13.83 8.26 12.25
C SER A 65 -13.64 9.08 13.54
N ILE A 66 -12.79 8.66 14.48
CA ILE A 66 -12.59 9.38 15.76
C ILE A 66 -11.49 10.43 15.63
N GLU A 67 -10.34 10.04 15.08
CA GLU A 67 -9.13 10.86 15.07
C GLU A 67 -8.43 10.85 13.71
N ASN A 68 -7.68 11.91 13.45
CA ASN A 68 -6.77 11.96 12.32
C ASN A 68 -5.41 11.40 12.75
N TYR A 69 -4.92 10.42 12.01
CA TYR A 69 -3.63 9.80 12.26
C TYR A 69 -2.60 10.30 11.26
N THR A 70 -1.39 10.58 11.75
CA THR A 70 -0.23 10.95 10.93
C THR A 70 0.75 9.80 10.94
N HIS A 71 1.02 9.26 9.76
CA HIS A 71 2.09 8.28 9.55
C HIS A 71 3.39 8.99 9.16
N THR A 72 4.51 8.68 9.80
CA THR A 72 5.81 9.27 9.49
C THR A 72 6.91 8.22 9.57
N TYR A 73 7.57 7.98 8.44
CA TYR A 73 8.67 7.04 8.31
C TYR A 73 9.86 7.71 7.61
N SER A 74 11.09 7.42 8.05
CA SER A 74 12.32 7.94 7.45
C SER A 74 13.20 6.81 6.92
N LEU A 75 13.56 6.89 5.64
CA LEU A 75 14.46 5.94 4.98
C LEU A 75 15.72 6.64 4.47
N TYR A 76 16.86 5.97 4.62
CA TYR A 76 18.10 6.41 3.97
C TYR A 76 18.13 5.92 2.52
N VAL A 77 18.31 6.86 1.59
CA VAL A 77 18.51 6.54 0.17
C VAL A 77 20.01 6.40 -0.08
N SER A 78 20.46 5.17 -0.35
CA SER A 78 21.88 4.88 -0.61
C SER A 78 22.32 5.42 -1.96
N THR A 79 23.53 5.96 -2.03
CA THR A 79 24.18 6.39 -3.29
C THR A 79 24.50 5.21 -4.22
N SER A 80 24.44 3.97 -3.74
CA SER A 80 24.57 2.77 -4.55
C SER A 80 23.31 2.44 -5.36
N TYR A 81 22.17 3.08 -5.06
CA TYR A 81 20.94 2.85 -5.81
C TYR A 81 21.05 3.49 -7.20
N PRO A 82 20.56 2.80 -8.25
CA PRO A 82 20.65 3.31 -9.61
C PRO A 82 19.78 4.56 -9.78
N SER A 83 20.17 5.44 -10.69
CA SER A 83 19.26 6.48 -11.16
C SER A 83 18.15 5.83 -11.98
N ILE A 84 16.91 5.92 -11.48
CA ILE A 84 15.75 5.23 -12.06
C ILE A 84 14.45 5.97 -11.71
N SER A 85 13.48 5.90 -12.63
CA SER A 85 12.09 6.28 -12.38
C SER A 85 11.30 5.06 -11.92
N LEU A 86 10.59 5.16 -10.81
CA LEU A 86 9.68 4.11 -10.32
C LEU A 86 8.45 4.72 -9.66
N THR A 87 7.43 3.91 -9.43
CA THR A 87 6.34 4.27 -8.52
C THR A 87 6.57 3.58 -7.20
N ILE A 88 6.57 4.32 -6.10
CA ILE A 88 6.58 3.72 -4.76
C ILE A 88 5.13 3.41 -4.41
N ARG A 89 4.88 2.15 -4.06
CA ARG A 89 3.65 1.71 -3.40
C ARG A 89 3.93 1.55 -1.92
N TRP A 90 3.21 2.30 -1.09
CA TRP A 90 3.31 2.31 0.35
C TRP A 90 2.02 1.78 0.96
N GLU A 91 2.12 0.68 1.68
CA GLU A 91 1.00 -0.09 2.20
C GLU A 91 1.06 -0.09 3.73
N LEU A 92 -0.03 0.30 4.38
CA LEU A 92 -0.26 0.10 5.81
C LEU A 92 -1.24 -1.07 5.92
N GLN A 93 -0.77 -2.17 6.49
CA GLN A 93 -1.48 -3.44 6.56
C GLN A 93 -1.85 -3.76 8.00
N ASP A 94 -2.99 -4.41 8.20
CA ASP A 94 -3.37 -4.94 9.52
C ASP A 94 -2.64 -6.27 9.84
N SER A 95 -2.98 -6.90 10.95
CA SER A 95 -2.43 -8.21 11.34
C SER A 95 -2.78 -9.37 10.39
N SER A 96 -3.73 -9.19 9.47
CA SER A 96 -4.07 -10.17 8.44
C SER A 96 -3.28 -9.98 7.14
N ASN A 97 -2.39 -8.97 7.08
CA ASN A 97 -1.68 -8.52 5.86
C ASN A 97 -2.63 -7.99 4.79
N GLU A 98 -3.78 -7.46 5.19
CA GLU A 98 -4.70 -6.78 4.29
C GLU A 98 -4.47 -5.26 4.37
N ASP A 99 -4.44 -4.59 3.21
CA ASP A 99 -4.20 -3.15 3.13
C ASP A 99 -5.35 -2.37 3.79
N ILE A 100 -4.99 -1.52 4.75
CA ILE A 100 -5.88 -0.48 5.32
C ILE A 100 -5.73 0.80 4.50
N VAL A 101 -4.49 1.12 4.12
CA VAL A 101 -4.14 2.27 3.28
C VAL A 101 -3.08 1.80 2.28
N CYS A 102 -3.32 2.09 1.00
CA CYS A 102 -2.35 1.87 -0.07
C CYS A 102 -2.20 3.19 -0.85
N VAL A 103 -0.99 3.74 -0.87
CA VAL A 103 -0.67 4.99 -1.58
C VAL A 103 0.42 4.71 -2.59
N GLU A 104 0.16 5.09 -3.84
CA GLU A 104 1.16 5.05 -4.91
C GLU A 104 1.59 6.46 -5.31
N PHE A 105 2.90 6.70 -5.41
CA PHE A 105 3.44 7.98 -5.85
C PHE A 105 4.70 7.82 -6.71
N PRO A 106 4.84 8.61 -7.79
CA PRO A 106 5.99 8.53 -8.68
C PRO A 106 7.23 9.16 -8.02
N VAL A 107 8.39 8.52 -8.21
CA VAL A 107 9.69 8.97 -7.71
C VAL A 107 10.74 8.85 -8.82
N GLN A 108 11.64 9.83 -8.84
CA GLN A 108 12.87 9.80 -9.62
C GLN A 108 14.07 9.79 -8.67
N LEU A 109 14.87 8.72 -8.69
CA LEU A 109 16.15 8.68 -8.00
C LEU A 109 17.24 9.26 -8.92
N ILE A 110 18.04 10.19 -8.38
CA ILE A 110 19.13 10.88 -9.07
C ILE A 110 20.46 10.72 -8.34
#